data_AF-A0A7L0JXP5-F1
#
_entry.id   AF-A0A7L0JXP5-F1
#
_cell.length_a   1.000
_cell.length_b   1.000
_cell.length_c   1.000
_cell.angle_alpha   90.00
_cell.angle_beta   90.00
_cell.angle_gamma   90.00
#
_symmetry.space_group_name_H-M   'P 1'
#
loop_
_entity.id
_entity.type
_entity.pdbx_description
1 polymer ?
#
loop_
_entity_poly.entity_id
_entity_poly.type
_entity_poly.pdbx_seq_one_letter_code
_entity_poly.pdbx_strand_id
1 'polypeptide(L)'
;SKTNTICKKCAQNVKLYGTPKPCQYCNIIAAFIGNKCQRCTNSEKKYGPPHSCEQCKQQCAFDRKDDRKKVDGKLLCWLCTLSYKRVLQKTKEQCKHLSSSSRASLQEKEQYSRLSSGSHYNSQKTLSTSSIQNEIPKKKAKFDAISANGDSFSPDLALDSPGTDHFVIIAQLKEEVATLKKMLHQKDQMILEKEKKITELKADLQYQESQMRAKMNQMEKTHKEVMEQLQAKNRELLKQAAALSKGKKPEKSGAITSP
;
A
#
# COMPACT_ATOMS: atom_id res chain seq x y z
N SER A 1 10.99 -23.72 9.42
CA SER A 1 10.06 -22.71 9.96
C SER A 1 10.76 -21.36 10.05
N LYS A 2 10.31 -20.36 9.28
CA LYS A 2 11.04 -19.10 9.07
C LYS A 2 10.89 -18.17 10.29
N THR A 3 12.00 -17.81 10.92
CA THR A 3 12.08 -17.02 12.15
C THR A 3 11.73 -15.55 11.87
N ASN A 4 10.51 -15.14 12.25
CA ASN A 4 10.18 -13.73 12.42
C ASN A 4 10.98 -13.18 13.61
N THR A 5 11.79 -12.14 13.40
CA THR A 5 12.47 -11.44 14.48
C THR A 5 11.44 -10.85 15.43
N ILE A 6 11.30 -11.43 16.63
CA ILE A 6 10.39 -10.92 17.67
C ILE A 6 11.02 -9.72 18.38
N CYS A 7 10.20 -8.73 18.77
CA CYS A 7 10.72 -7.58 19.50
C CYS A 7 11.14 -7.95 20.94
N LYS A 8 12.00 -7.15 21.58
CA LYS A 8 12.51 -7.39 22.95
C LYS A 8 11.38 -7.70 23.97
N LYS A 9 10.26 -6.98 23.86
CA LYS A 9 9.08 -7.20 24.72
C LYS A 9 8.41 -8.55 24.48
N CYS A 10 8.28 -8.98 23.23
CA CYS A 10 7.75 -10.30 22.92
C CYS A 10 8.71 -11.40 23.36
N ALA A 11 10.03 -11.19 23.25
CA ALA A 11 11.03 -12.13 23.73
C ALA A 11 10.95 -12.34 25.25
N GLN A 12 10.80 -11.26 26.03
CA GLN A 12 10.58 -11.36 27.47
C GLN A 12 9.28 -12.11 27.81
N ASN A 13 8.19 -11.81 27.13
CA ASN A 13 6.92 -12.51 27.36
C ASN A 13 7.00 -14.01 27.00
N VAL A 14 7.76 -14.39 25.97
CA VAL A 14 8.01 -15.80 25.66
C VAL A 14 8.76 -16.50 26.80
N LYS A 15 9.73 -15.83 27.43
CA LYS A 15 10.45 -16.40 28.58
C LYS A 15 9.54 -16.60 29.81
N LEU A 16 8.60 -15.68 30.04
CA LEU A 16 7.73 -15.71 31.22
C LEU A 16 6.49 -16.60 31.03
N TYR A 17 5.87 -16.56 29.86
CA TYR A 17 4.56 -17.19 29.59
C TYR A 17 4.61 -18.27 28.51
N GLY A 18 5.79 -18.52 27.91
CA GLY A 18 5.95 -19.46 26.81
C GLY A 18 5.47 -18.93 25.47
N THR A 19 5.36 -19.84 24.50
CA THR A 19 4.96 -19.51 23.13
C THR A 19 3.50 -19.03 23.09
N PRO A 20 3.22 -17.83 22.56
CA PRO A 20 1.86 -17.30 22.53
C PRO A 20 0.96 -18.10 21.58
N LYS A 21 -0.34 -18.12 21.88
CA LYS A 21 -1.37 -18.68 21.01
C LYS A 21 -1.88 -17.64 19.99
N PRO A 22 -2.51 -18.07 18.89
CA PRO A 22 -3.27 -17.18 18.02
C PRO A 22 -4.39 -16.48 18.80
N CYS A 23 -4.51 -15.17 18.63
CA CYS A 23 -5.59 -14.39 19.23
C CYS A 23 -6.93 -14.73 18.58
N GLN A 24 -7.96 -15.01 19.38
CA GLN A 24 -9.32 -15.30 18.93
C GLN A 24 -9.92 -14.26 17.98
N TYR A 25 -9.57 -12.98 18.15
CA TYR A 25 -10.15 -11.89 17.35
C TYR A 25 -9.34 -11.60 16.08
N CYS A 26 -8.03 -11.38 16.23
CA CYS A 26 -7.20 -10.88 15.12
C CYS A 26 -6.22 -11.92 14.55
N ASN A 27 -6.27 -13.17 15.02
CA ASN A 27 -5.45 -14.31 14.61
C ASN A 27 -3.92 -14.12 14.71
N ILE A 28 -3.43 -12.98 15.19
CA ILE A 28 -2.01 -12.78 15.48
C ILE A 28 -1.61 -13.69 16.64
N ILE A 29 -0.51 -14.40 16.45
CA ILE A 29 0.16 -15.24 17.46
C ILE A 29 0.79 -14.34 18.53
N ALA A 30 -0.05 -13.86 19.46
CA ALA A 30 0.33 -12.90 20.50
C ALA A 30 -0.57 -13.00 21.76
N ALA A 31 -1.36 -14.06 21.91
CA ALA A 31 -2.10 -14.36 23.13
C ALA A 31 -1.20 -15.13 24.08
N PHE A 32 -0.46 -14.41 24.93
CA PHE A 32 0.42 -15.00 25.95
C PHE A 32 -0.36 -15.50 27.17
N ILE A 33 -1.49 -14.86 27.48
CA ILE A 33 -2.35 -15.19 28.62
C ILE A 33 -3.78 -15.25 28.08
N GLY A 34 -4.45 -16.39 28.29
CA GLY A 34 -5.80 -16.63 27.77
C GLY A 34 -5.84 -16.82 26.25
N ASN A 35 -6.93 -16.36 25.63
CA ASN A 35 -7.24 -16.55 24.20
C ASN A 35 -7.21 -15.24 23.37
N LYS A 36 -6.95 -14.09 23.98
CA LYS A 36 -6.91 -12.78 23.31
C LYS A 36 -5.52 -12.16 23.44
N CYS A 37 -5.04 -11.51 22.39
CA CYS A 37 -3.82 -10.70 22.50
C CYS A 37 -4.10 -9.44 23.33
N GLN A 38 -3.07 -8.90 23.97
CA GLN A 38 -3.20 -7.72 24.83
C GLN A 38 -3.92 -6.55 24.16
N ARG A 39 -3.67 -6.33 22.86
CA ARG A 39 -4.30 -5.24 22.09
C ARG A 39 -5.81 -5.43 21.97
N CYS A 40 -6.25 -6.65 21.66
CA CYS A 40 -7.66 -6.99 21.54
C CYS A 40 -8.35 -6.90 22.90
N THR A 41 -7.73 -7.43 23.96
CA THR A 41 -8.22 -7.32 25.33
C THR A 41 -8.42 -5.85 25.76
N ASN A 42 -7.44 -4.99 25.50
CA ASN A 42 -7.53 -3.57 25.86
C ASN A 42 -8.59 -2.83 25.02
N SER A 43 -8.70 -3.17 23.75
CA SER A 43 -9.69 -2.55 22.86
C SER A 43 -11.11 -2.93 23.26
N GLU A 44 -11.32 -4.19 23.64
CA GLU A 44 -12.61 -4.68 24.11
C GLU A 44 -13.06 -3.98 25.40
N LYS A 45 -12.15 -3.83 26.37
CA LYS A 45 -12.42 -3.07 27.61
C LYS A 45 -12.79 -1.61 27.35
N LYS A 46 -12.20 -0.98 26.33
CA LYS A 46 -12.36 0.45 26.06
C LYS A 46 -13.54 0.77 25.14
N TYR A 47 -13.77 -0.07 24.14
CA TYR A 47 -14.70 0.20 23.04
C TYR A 47 -15.89 -0.76 23.00
N GLY A 48 -15.88 -1.81 23.82
CA GLY A 48 -16.90 -2.85 23.81
C GLY A 48 -16.55 -4.02 22.91
N PRO A 49 -17.53 -4.92 22.64
CA PRO A 49 -17.30 -6.14 21.88
C PRO A 49 -16.76 -5.86 20.47
N PRO A 50 -15.97 -6.77 19.89
CA PRO A 50 -15.48 -6.61 18.53
C PRO A 50 -16.62 -6.75 17.50
N HIS A 51 -16.45 -6.05 16.39
CA HIS A 51 -17.26 -6.14 15.18
C HIS A 51 -16.46 -6.73 14.01
N SER A 52 -17.18 -7.09 12.96
CA SER A 52 -16.59 -7.56 11.71
C SER A 52 -15.85 -6.43 10.99
N CYS A 53 -14.57 -6.66 10.70
CA CYS A 53 -13.77 -5.76 9.87
C CYS A 53 -14.27 -5.78 8.43
N GLU A 54 -14.56 -4.63 7.83
CA GLU A 54 -15.08 -4.60 6.47
C GLU A 54 -14.08 -5.08 5.40
N GLN A 55 -12.77 -5.03 5.69
CA GLN A 55 -11.71 -5.45 4.77
C GLN A 55 -11.36 -6.93 4.90
N CYS A 56 -11.04 -7.40 6.10
CA CYS A 56 -10.60 -8.79 6.31
C CYS A 56 -11.69 -9.73 6.86
N LYS A 57 -12.89 -9.21 7.12
CA LYS A 57 -14.07 -9.93 7.66
C LYS A 57 -13.87 -10.63 9.01
N GLN A 58 -12.74 -10.40 9.68
CA GLN A 58 -12.48 -10.91 11.03
C GLN A 58 -13.21 -10.08 12.09
N GLN A 59 -13.67 -10.73 13.16
CA GLN A 59 -14.28 -10.12 14.34
C GLN A 59 -13.22 -9.45 15.22
N CYS A 60 -12.62 -8.36 14.73
CA CYS A 60 -11.56 -7.62 15.43
C CYS A 60 -11.52 -6.12 15.13
N ALA A 61 -12.57 -5.59 14.52
CA ALA A 61 -12.77 -4.16 14.44
C ALA A 61 -13.45 -3.66 15.72
N PHE A 62 -13.11 -2.47 16.18
CA PHE A 62 -13.67 -1.89 17.40
C PHE A 62 -14.15 -0.48 17.07
N ASP A 63 -15.41 -0.18 17.37
CA ASP A 63 -15.97 1.13 17.08
C ASP A 63 -15.42 2.16 18.08
N ARG A 64 -14.66 3.13 17.57
CA ARG A 64 -14.04 4.17 18.38
C ARG A 64 -14.97 5.37 18.60
N LYS A 65 -16.21 5.32 18.11
CA LYS A 65 -17.22 6.40 18.15
C LYS A 65 -16.73 7.73 17.59
N ASP A 66 -15.72 7.68 16.73
CA ASP A 66 -15.08 8.85 16.13
C ASP A 66 -15.10 8.68 14.62
N ASP A 67 -16.09 9.27 13.97
CA ASP A 67 -16.25 9.20 12.52
C ASP A 67 -15.04 9.78 11.77
N ARG A 68 -14.30 10.74 12.36
CA ARG A 68 -13.06 11.27 11.77
C ARG A 68 -11.93 10.23 11.72
N LYS A 69 -12.04 9.15 12.48
CA LYS A 69 -11.08 8.03 12.49
C LYS A 69 -11.53 6.86 11.62
N LYS A 70 -12.76 6.88 11.08
CA LYS A 70 -13.20 5.92 10.07
C LYS A 70 -12.44 6.18 8.78
N VAL A 71 -11.82 5.14 8.27
CA VAL A 71 -11.15 5.18 6.98
C VAL A 71 -12.24 5.04 5.93
N ASP A 72 -12.49 6.09 5.13
CA ASP A 72 -13.46 6.02 4.02
C ASP A 72 -14.89 5.66 4.50
N GLY A 73 -15.24 6.05 5.74
CA GLY A 73 -16.51 5.67 6.38
C GLY A 73 -16.61 4.20 6.84
N LYS A 74 -15.57 3.39 6.59
CA LYS A 74 -15.57 1.94 6.85
C LYS A 74 -15.02 1.59 8.24
N LEU A 75 -15.61 0.58 8.87
CA LEU A 75 -15.15 0.03 10.13
C LEU A 75 -14.04 -1.02 9.90
N LEU A 76 -12.79 -0.63 10.17
CA LEU A 76 -11.61 -1.46 9.93
C LEU A 76 -10.94 -1.91 11.22
N CYS A 77 -10.41 -3.14 11.23
CA CYS A 77 -9.53 -3.57 12.31
C CYS A 77 -8.22 -2.77 12.33
N TRP A 78 -7.49 -2.87 13.43
CA TRP A 78 -6.23 -2.13 13.61
C TRP A 78 -5.21 -2.42 12.50
N LEU A 79 -5.09 -3.69 12.07
CA LEU A 79 -4.13 -4.09 11.04
C LEU A 79 -4.51 -3.53 9.67
N CYS A 80 -5.79 -3.64 9.30
CA CYS A 80 -6.30 -3.07 8.07
C CYS A 80 -6.14 -1.53 8.07
N THR A 81 -6.46 -0.86 9.18
CA THR A 81 -6.22 0.58 9.35
C THR A 81 -4.74 0.96 9.17
N LEU A 82 -3.81 0.21 9.78
CA LEU A 82 -2.38 0.44 9.60
C LEU A 82 -1.92 0.22 8.16
N SER A 83 -2.38 -0.86 7.52
CA SER A 83 -2.04 -1.16 6.12
C SER A 83 -2.53 -0.06 5.18
N TYR A 84 -3.76 0.41 5.38
CA TYR A 84 -4.34 1.50 4.61
C TYR A 84 -3.56 2.81 4.77
N LYS A 85 -3.19 3.17 6.02
CA LYS A 85 -2.36 4.36 6.27
C LYS A 85 -0.99 4.28 5.57
N ARG A 86 -0.35 3.11 5.55
CA ARG A 86 0.92 2.92 4.81
C ARG A 86 0.75 3.13 3.31
N VAL A 87 -0.34 2.65 2.73
CA VAL A 87 -0.65 2.85 1.30
C VAL A 87 -0.93 4.33 1.00
N LEU A 88 -1.73 5.00 1.84
CA LEU A 88 -1.98 6.44 1.69
C LEU A 88 -0.70 7.28 1.81
N GLN A 89 0.20 6.93 2.72
CA GLN A 89 1.47 7.65 2.86
C GLN A 89 2.34 7.50 1.60
N LYS A 90 2.47 6.28 1.06
CA LYS A 90 3.19 6.05 -0.20
C LYS A 90 2.62 6.88 -1.36
N THR A 91 1.29 6.96 -1.46
CA THR A 91 0.64 7.76 -2.51
C THR A 91 0.90 9.26 -2.33
N LYS A 92 0.85 9.76 -1.08
CA LYS A 92 1.18 11.16 -0.77
C LYS A 92 2.64 11.51 -1.07
N GLU A 93 3.58 10.61 -0.77
CA GLU A 93 5.00 10.80 -1.07
C GLU A 93 5.28 10.80 -2.58
N GLN A 94 4.61 9.92 -3.34
CA GLN A 94 4.67 9.97 -4.81
C GLN A 94 4.11 11.29 -5.35
N CYS A 95 2.93 11.74 -4.90
CA CYS A 95 2.38 13.03 -5.33
C CYS A 95 3.30 14.22 -4.97
N LYS A 96 3.94 14.22 -3.79
CA LYS A 96 4.91 15.27 -3.43
C LYS A 96 6.09 15.33 -4.39
N HIS A 97 6.59 14.18 -4.85
CA HIS A 97 7.71 14.12 -5.78
C HIS A 97 7.33 14.60 -7.20
N LEU A 98 6.06 14.45 -7.61
CA LEU A 98 5.54 15.05 -8.84
C LEU A 98 5.26 16.56 -8.69
N SER A 99 4.79 17.00 -7.51
CA SER A 99 4.53 18.43 -7.24
C SER A 99 5.81 19.27 -7.06
N SER A 100 6.91 18.68 -6.60
CA SER A 100 8.21 19.36 -6.47
C SER A 100 8.89 19.64 -7.81
N SER A 101 8.55 18.93 -8.88
CA SER A 101 9.08 19.20 -10.23
C SER A 101 8.38 20.36 -10.95
N SER A 102 7.34 20.96 -10.35
CA SER A 102 6.58 22.06 -10.98
C SER A 102 6.81 23.45 -10.35
N ARG A 103 7.72 23.60 -9.38
CA ARG A 103 8.08 24.93 -8.80
C ARG A 103 9.58 25.24 -8.79
N ALA A 104 10.39 24.54 -9.59
CA ALA A 104 11.84 24.78 -9.71
C ALA A 104 12.23 25.52 -11.00
N SER A 105 11.39 26.43 -11.48
CA SER A 105 11.74 27.38 -12.53
C SER A 105 11.14 28.73 -12.15
N LEU A 106 11.96 29.77 -12.11
CA LEU A 106 11.75 31.10 -11.52
C LEU A 106 12.11 31.24 -10.03
N GLN A 107 13.41 31.13 -9.73
CA GLN A 107 14.13 32.19 -9.00
C GLN A 107 15.64 32.03 -9.22
N GLU A 108 16.16 32.75 -10.20
CA GLU A 108 17.58 33.06 -10.30
C GLU A 108 17.93 34.16 -9.28
N LYS A 109 19.11 34.01 -8.66
CA LYS A 109 19.88 35.01 -7.86
C LYS A 109 19.24 35.46 -6.53
N GLU A 110 19.89 35.44 -5.37
CA GLU A 110 21.25 35.83 -4.98
C GLU A 110 21.59 35.15 -3.62
N GLN A 111 22.77 34.54 -3.46
CA GLN A 111 23.90 35.08 -2.67
C GLN A 111 24.04 34.49 -1.24
N TYR A 112 25.04 33.61 -1.14
CA TYR A 112 26.04 33.48 -0.05
C TYR A 112 25.61 33.10 1.39
N SER A 113 26.33 32.08 1.92
CA SER A 113 26.56 31.78 3.36
C SER A 113 25.38 31.17 4.14
N ARG A 114 25.47 30.10 4.95
CA ARG A 114 26.57 29.51 5.73
C ARG A 114 26.37 27.99 5.92
N LEU A 115 27.51 27.35 6.16
CA LEU A 115 27.73 26.00 6.68
C LEU A 115 26.82 25.64 7.88
N SER A 116 26.40 24.37 7.99
CA SER A 116 26.88 23.45 9.04
C SER A 116 26.02 22.18 9.16
N SER A 117 26.73 21.05 9.08
CA SER A 117 26.55 19.79 9.84
C SER A 117 25.42 18.81 9.50
N GLY A 118 25.83 17.55 9.28
CA GLY A 118 25.10 16.43 9.89
C GLY A 118 24.91 15.14 9.10
N SER A 119 26.00 14.48 8.70
CA SER A 119 26.24 13.03 8.76
C SER A 119 25.25 11.99 8.20
N HIS A 120 25.83 11.17 7.30
CA HIS A 120 25.49 9.84 6.80
C HIS A 120 24.75 8.86 7.74
N TYR A 121 23.85 8.05 7.17
CA TYR A 121 24.10 6.60 7.02
C TYR A 121 23.28 5.98 5.88
N ASN A 122 23.95 5.05 5.21
CA ASN A 122 23.60 4.24 4.05
C ASN A 122 22.62 3.11 4.41
N SER A 123 21.88 2.57 3.43
CA SER A 123 21.81 1.12 3.13
C SER A 123 20.47 0.75 2.48
N GLN A 124 20.58 0.43 1.20
CA GLN A 124 19.66 -0.40 0.43
C GLN A 124 19.29 -1.68 1.18
N LYS A 125 18.01 -2.04 1.16
CA LYS A 125 17.61 -3.43 0.87
C LYS A 125 16.37 -3.46 -0.01
N THR A 126 16.62 -3.83 -1.26
CA THR A 126 15.70 -4.44 -2.22
C THR A 126 15.06 -5.69 -1.60
N LEU A 127 13.76 -5.92 -1.83
CA LEU A 127 13.14 -7.26 -1.83
C LEU A 127 11.76 -7.18 -2.53
N SER A 128 11.82 -7.55 -3.80
CA SER A 128 10.93 -8.43 -4.55
C SER A 128 9.42 -8.44 -4.26
N THR A 129 8.68 -7.97 -5.25
CA THR A 129 7.30 -8.32 -5.57
C THR A 129 7.12 -9.82 -5.76
N SER A 130 6.23 -10.44 -4.99
CA SER A 130 5.66 -11.76 -5.31
C SER A 130 4.17 -11.58 -5.57
N SER A 131 3.82 -11.73 -6.85
CA SER A 131 2.46 -11.87 -7.38
C SER A 131 1.76 -13.05 -6.69
N ILE A 132 0.58 -12.83 -6.13
CA ILE A 132 -0.33 -13.92 -5.77
C ILE A 132 -1.61 -13.69 -6.57
N GLN A 133 -1.86 -14.66 -7.45
CA GLN A 133 -3.00 -14.78 -8.33
C GLN A 133 -4.29 -14.98 -7.52
N ASN A 134 -5.37 -14.43 -8.07
CA ASN A 134 -6.76 -14.67 -7.68
C ASN A 134 -7.10 -16.16 -7.77
N GLU A 135 -7.86 -16.68 -6.81
CA GLU A 135 -8.77 -17.81 -7.02
C GLU A 135 -10.07 -17.52 -6.24
N ILE A 136 -11.14 -17.21 -6.98
CA ILE A 136 -12.50 -16.98 -6.50
C ILE A 136 -13.29 -18.26 -6.74
N PRO A 137 -13.79 -18.98 -5.72
CA PRO A 137 -14.76 -20.04 -5.96
C PRO A 137 -16.14 -19.43 -6.21
N LYS A 138 -16.56 -19.46 -7.48
CA LYS A 138 -17.95 -19.26 -7.90
C LYS A 138 -18.81 -20.39 -7.32
N LYS A 139 -19.80 -20.07 -6.49
CA LYS A 139 -20.96 -20.96 -6.27
C LYS A 139 -22.23 -20.22 -6.67
N LYS A 140 -22.82 -20.72 -7.77
CA LYS A 140 -24.18 -20.43 -8.23
C LYS A 140 -25.15 -21.05 -7.24
N ALA A 141 -26.21 -20.33 -6.86
CA ALA A 141 -27.39 -20.92 -6.26
C ALA A 141 -28.52 -20.87 -7.29
N LYS A 142 -29.07 -22.06 -7.56
CA LYS A 142 -30.20 -22.36 -8.44
C LYS A 142 -31.46 -21.67 -7.92
N PHE A 143 -32.21 -21.10 -8.84
CA PHE A 143 -33.60 -20.72 -8.68
C PHE A 143 -34.43 -21.99 -8.92
N ASP A 144 -35.15 -22.46 -7.90
CA ASP A 144 -36.17 -23.50 -8.06
C ASP A 144 -37.54 -22.83 -8.04
N ALA A 145 -38.21 -22.93 -9.19
CA ALA A 145 -39.62 -22.65 -9.34
C ALA A 145 -40.42 -23.87 -8.87
N ILE A 146 -41.43 -23.66 -8.05
CA ILE A 146 -42.53 -24.61 -7.88
C ILE A 146 -43.82 -23.87 -8.24
N SER A 147 -44.47 -24.41 -9.27
CA SER A 147 -45.79 -24.04 -9.76
C SER A 147 -46.92 -24.53 -8.85
N ALA A 148 -48.00 -23.74 -8.88
CA ALA A 148 -49.41 -24.15 -8.96
C ALA A 148 -50.07 -24.89 -7.77
N ASN A 149 -51.02 -24.20 -7.12
CA ASN A 149 -52.48 -24.45 -7.18
C ASN A 149 -53.15 -23.85 -5.92
N GLY A 150 -54.24 -23.11 -6.09
CA GLY A 150 -54.98 -22.53 -4.95
C GLY A 150 -56.00 -21.50 -5.39
N ASP A 151 -57.00 -21.97 -6.11
CA ASP A 151 -58.27 -21.30 -6.39
C ASP A 151 -58.91 -20.72 -5.11
N SER A 152 -59.32 -19.46 -5.17
CA SER A 152 -60.40 -18.87 -4.34
C SER A 152 -60.67 -17.45 -4.85
N PHE A 153 -61.52 -17.35 -5.86
CA PHE A 153 -62.28 -16.14 -6.13
C PHE A 153 -63.32 -15.93 -5.03
N SER A 154 -63.20 -14.81 -4.30
CA SER A 154 -64.32 -14.17 -3.62
C SER A 154 -64.28 -12.68 -3.95
N PRO A 155 -65.19 -12.17 -4.80
CA PRO A 155 -65.45 -10.75 -4.88
C PRO A 155 -66.81 -10.50 -4.23
N ASP A 156 -66.83 -10.24 -2.93
CA ASP A 156 -67.99 -9.55 -2.37
C ASP A 156 -67.62 -8.69 -1.17
N LEU A 157 -68.24 -7.50 -1.15
CA LEU A 157 -68.34 -6.53 -0.07
C LEU A 157 -67.08 -5.71 0.28
N ALA A 158 -66.90 -4.57 -0.39
CA ALA A 158 -66.99 -3.26 0.26
C ALA A 158 -66.81 -2.15 -0.76
N LEU A 159 -67.93 -1.50 -1.08
CA LEU A 159 -67.96 -0.19 -1.70
C LEU A 159 -67.56 0.82 -0.62
N ASP A 160 -66.26 1.09 -0.49
CA ASP A 160 -65.77 2.34 0.10
C ASP A 160 -64.77 2.92 -0.89
N SER A 161 -65.03 4.14 -1.34
CA SER A 161 -64.25 4.82 -2.38
C SER A 161 -63.00 5.49 -1.79
N PRO A 162 -61.79 5.08 -2.23
CA PRO A 162 -60.66 6.00 -2.37
C PRO A 162 -59.98 5.83 -3.75
N GLY A 163 -60.75 5.90 -4.84
CA GLY A 163 -60.18 5.77 -6.20
C GLY A 163 -59.20 6.89 -6.56
N THR A 164 -59.40 8.08 -6.00
CA THR A 164 -58.55 9.27 -6.25
C THR A 164 -57.23 9.18 -5.49
N ASP A 165 -57.24 8.78 -4.22
CA ASP A 165 -56.03 8.69 -3.39
C ASP A 165 -55.09 7.59 -3.86
N HIS A 166 -55.64 6.43 -4.26
CA HIS A 166 -54.85 5.37 -4.86
C HIS A 166 -54.17 5.83 -6.16
N PHE A 167 -54.87 6.61 -7.00
CA PHE A 167 -54.31 7.14 -8.24
C PHE A 167 -53.20 8.17 -7.96
N VAL A 168 -53.38 9.05 -6.97
CA VAL A 168 -52.37 10.02 -6.52
C VAL A 168 -51.12 9.31 -5.99
N ILE A 169 -51.28 8.30 -5.13
CA ILE A 169 -50.16 7.49 -4.60
C ILE A 169 -49.43 6.79 -5.75
N ILE A 170 -50.16 6.20 -6.70
CA ILE A 170 -49.56 5.55 -7.88
C ILE A 170 -48.79 6.56 -8.74
N ALA A 171 -49.31 7.79 -8.91
CA ALA A 171 -48.61 8.84 -9.66
C ALA A 171 -47.33 9.28 -8.95
N GLN A 172 -47.38 9.47 -7.64
CA GLN A 172 -46.22 9.86 -6.83
C GLN A 172 -45.15 8.76 -6.81
N LEU A 173 -45.54 7.49 -6.69
CA LEU A 173 -44.61 6.36 -6.81
C LEU A 173 -43.99 6.27 -8.21
N LYS A 174 -44.74 6.57 -9.28
CA LYS A 174 -44.20 6.64 -10.65
C LYS A 174 -43.18 7.76 -10.80
N GLU A 175 -43.41 8.92 -10.19
CA GLU A 175 -42.48 10.05 -10.18
C GLU A 175 -41.22 9.74 -9.36
N GLU A 176 -41.35 9.11 -8.20
CA GLU A 176 -40.21 8.62 -7.41
C GLU A 176 -39.38 7.61 -8.19
N VAL A 177 -40.03 6.64 -8.85
CA VAL A 177 -39.35 5.67 -9.72
C VAL A 177 -38.65 6.37 -10.89
N ALA A 178 -39.25 7.38 -11.51
CA ALA A 178 -38.63 8.14 -12.58
C ALA A 178 -37.39 8.91 -12.09
N THR A 179 -37.48 9.52 -10.90
CA THR A 179 -36.37 10.25 -10.26
C THR A 179 -35.23 9.30 -9.88
N LEU A 180 -35.55 8.14 -9.29
CA LEU A 180 -34.58 7.10 -8.95
C LEU A 180 -33.89 6.56 -10.21
N LYS A 181 -34.63 6.29 -11.30
CA LYS A 181 -34.06 5.88 -12.59
C LYS A 181 -33.12 6.93 -13.16
N LYS A 182 -33.47 8.21 -13.08
CA LYS A 182 -32.61 9.32 -13.52
C LYS A 182 -31.32 9.40 -12.71
N MET A 183 -31.41 9.27 -11.38
CA MET A 183 -30.23 9.23 -10.50
C MET A 183 -29.35 8.02 -10.80
N LEU A 184 -29.93 6.85 -11.03
CA LEU A 184 -29.20 5.63 -11.40
C LEU A 184 -28.42 5.84 -12.70
N HIS A 185 -29.09 6.36 -13.74
CA HIS A 185 -28.42 6.69 -15.01
C HIS A 185 -27.27 7.68 -14.83
N GLN A 186 -27.46 8.73 -14.02
CA GLN A 186 -26.40 9.69 -13.73
C GLN A 186 -25.22 9.06 -12.99
N LYS A 187 -25.48 8.13 -12.06
CA LYS A 187 -24.44 7.39 -11.35
C LYS A 187 -23.68 6.46 -12.30
N ASP A 188 -24.36 5.78 -13.21
CA ASP A 188 -23.74 4.92 -14.22
C ASP A 188 -22.81 5.71 -15.15
N GLN A 189 -23.24 6.89 -15.62
CA GLN A 189 -22.38 7.78 -16.40
C GLN A 189 -21.13 8.21 -15.61
N MET A 190 -21.29 8.57 -14.33
CA MET A 190 -20.17 8.94 -13.47
C MET A 190 -19.21 7.77 -13.22
N ILE A 191 -19.72 6.54 -13.12
CA ILE A 191 -18.90 5.34 -13.00
C ILE A 191 -18.07 5.15 -14.27
N LEU A 192 -18.70 5.26 -15.45
CA LEU A 192 -18.02 5.12 -16.73
C LEU A 192 -16.90 6.16 -16.93
N GLU A 193 -17.15 7.42 -16.56
CA GLU A 193 -16.13 8.48 -16.60
C GLU A 193 -14.94 8.17 -15.68
N LYS A 194 -15.21 7.65 -14.48
CA LYS A 194 -14.17 7.24 -13.54
C LYS A 194 -13.39 6.04 -14.05
N GLU A 195 -14.04 5.06 -14.67
CA GLU A 195 -13.37 3.91 -15.30
C GLU A 195 -12.44 4.33 -16.44
N LYS A 196 -12.87 5.30 -17.26
CA LYS A 196 -12.03 5.92 -18.29
C LYS A 196 -10.80 6.59 -17.68
N LYS A 197 -10.98 7.40 -16.63
CA LYS A 197 -9.85 8.06 -15.95
C LYS A 197 -8.88 7.08 -15.30
N ILE A 198 -9.40 6.00 -14.70
CA ILE A 198 -8.57 4.92 -14.15
C ILE A 198 -7.71 4.28 -15.24
N THR A 199 -8.28 4.05 -16.42
CA THR A 199 -7.57 3.44 -17.55
C THR A 199 -6.46 4.35 -18.08
N GLU A 200 -6.75 5.64 -18.24
CA GLU A 200 -5.76 6.65 -18.65
C GLU A 200 -4.59 6.73 -17.66
N LEU A 201 -4.89 6.85 -16.36
CA LEU A 201 -3.85 6.92 -15.32
C LEU A 201 -3.02 5.64 -15.22
N LYS A 202 -3.62 4.47 -15.48
CA LYS A 202 -2.88 3.20 -15.54
C LYS A 202 -1.90 3.18 -16.71
N ALA A 203 -2.32 3.68 -17.88
CA ALA A 203 -1.44 3.78 -19.05
C ALA A 203 -0.28 4.74 -18.79
N ASP A 204 -0.55 5.91 -18.21
CA ASP A 204 0.47 6.89 -17.85
C ASP A 204 1.48 6.32 -16.85
N LEU A 205 1.00 5.64 -15.80
CA LEU A 205 1.85 5.01 -14.80
C LEU A 205 2.77 3.95 -15.44
N GLN A 206 2.21 3.10 -16.31
CA GLN A 206 2.98 2.08 -17.01
C GLN A 206 4.04 2.71 -17.93
N TYR A 207 3.70 3.79 -18.63
CA TYR A 207 4.64 4.52 -19.46
C TYR A 207 5.78 5.14 -18.62
N GLN A 208 5.45 5.79 -17.51
CA GLN A 208 6.45 6.35 -16.60
C GLN A 208 7.35 5.28 -15.96
N GLU A 209 6.79 4.14 -15.57
CA GLU A 209 7.57 3.01 -15.03
C GLU A 209 8.55 2.46 -16.08
N SER A 210 8.09 2.30 -17.33
CA SER A 210 8.92 1.85 -18.45
C SER A 210 10.07 2.83 -18.70
N GLN A 211 9.78 4.14 -18.74
CA GLN A 211 10.79 5.19 -18.92
C GLN A 211 11.81 5.21 -17.78
N MET A 212 11.36 5.06 -16.52
CA MET A 212 12.26 5.01 -15.37
C MET A 212 13.16 3.77 -15.40
N ARG A 213 12.61 2.61 -15.77
CA ARG A 213 13.36 1.37 -15.93
C ARG A 213 14.41 1.47 -17.03
N ALA A 214 14.07 2.04 -18.18
CA ALA A 214 15.01 2.28 -19.27
C ALA A 214 16.15 3.21 -18.84
N LYS A 215 15.82 4.33 -18.17
CA LYS A 215 16.82 5.27 -17.63
C LYS A 215 17.74 4.62 -16.59
N MET A 216 17.19 3.82 -15.68
CA MET A 216 17.97 3.09 -14.67
C MET A 216 18.94 2.12 -15.33
N ASN A 217 18.48 1.30 -16.28
CA ASN A 217 19.33 0.36 -17.01
C ASN A 217 20.44 1.07 -17.80
N GLN A 218 20.12 2.19 -18.45
CA GLN A 218 21.12 3.00 -19.16
C GLN A 218 22.16 3.55 -18.18
N MET A 219 21.73 4.10 -17.05
CA MET A 219 22.62 4.62 -16.01
C MET A 219 23.53 3.54 -15.43
N GLU A 220 23.00 2.35 -15.14
CA GLU A 220 23.78 1.19 -14.68
C GLU A 220 24.83 0.76 -15.72
N LYS A 221 24.47 0.74 -17.00
CA LYS A 221 25.40 0.42 -18.09
C LYS A 221 26.53 1.45 -18.16
N THR A 222 26.21 2.75 -18.18
CA THR A 222 27.21 3.81 -18.22
C THR A 222 28.13 3.75 -16.98
N HIS A 223 27.57 3.50 -15.80
CA HIS A 223 28.35 3.36 -14.58
C HIS A 223 29.32 2.17 -14.65
N LYS A 224 28.86 1.03 -15.18
CA LYS A 224 29.71 -0.16 -15.39
C LYS A 224 30.88 0.14 -16.35
N GLU A 225 30.61 0.79 -17.47
CA GLU A 225 31.63 1.19 -18.45
C GLU A 225 32.67 2.14 -17.83
N VAL A 226 32.23 3.13 -17.05
CA VAL A 226 33.13 4.05 -16.33
C VAL A 226 33.98 3.30 -15.30
N MET A 227 33.40 2.37 -14.55
CA MET A 227 34.16 1.55 -13.61
C MET A 227 35.22 0.69 -14.31
N GLU A 228 34.88 0.05 -15.43
CA GLU A 228 35.83 -0.75 -16.21
C GLU A 228 36.97 0.11 -16.77
N GLN A 229 36.67 1.32 -17.28
CA GLN A 229 37.69 2.27 -17.73
C GLN A 229 38.62 2.73 -16.60
N LEU A 230 38.07 3.04 -15.42
CA LEU A 230 38.86 3.43 -14.25
C LEU A 230 39.75 2.27 -13.77
N GLN A 231 39.21 1.05 -13.73
CA GLN A 231 39.99 -0.14 -13.37
C GLN A 231 41.12 -0.41 -14.37
N ALA A 232 40.86 -0.27 -15.68
CA ALA A 232 41.87 -0.42 -16.72
C ALA A 232 43.00 0.62 -16.57
N LYS A 233 42.64 1.90 -16.37
CA LYS A 233 43.61 2.97 -16.10
C LYS A 233 44.43 2.71 -14.84
N ASN A 234 43.80 2.23 -13.77
CA ASN A 234 44.49 1.92 -12.52
C ASN A 234 45.52 0.80 -12.70
N ARG A 235 45.16 -0.27 -13.43
CA ARG A 235 46.10 -1.34 -13.81
C ARG A 235 47.27 -0.82 -14.64
N GLU A 236 47.02 0.07 -15.59
CA GLU A 236 48.07 0.65 -16.44
C GLU A 236 49.02 1.56 -15.64
N LEU A 237 48.47 2.43 -14.77
CA LEU A 237 49.28 3.26 -13.88
C LEU A 237 50.14 2.42 -12.91
N LEU A 238 49.61 1.32 -12.38
CA LEU A 238 50.38 0.39 -11.55
C LEU A 238 51.54 -0.25 -12.34
N LYS A 239 51.33 -0.61 -13.60
CA LYS A 239 52.41 -1.12 -14.47
C LYS A 239 53.48 -0.06 -14.73
N GLN A 240 53.08 1.17 -15.04
CA GLN A 240 54.01 2.28 -15.27
C GLN A 240 54.82 2.61 -14.01
N ALA A 241 54.17 2.65 -12.85
CA ALA A 241 54.84 2.86 -11.57
C ALA A 241 55.87 1.76 -11.26
N ALA A 242 55.54 0.49 -11.55
CA ALA A 242 56.46 -0.64 -11.39
C ALA A 242 57.63 -0.61 -12.39
N ALA A 243 57.43 -0.09 -13.61
CA ALA A 243 58.51 0.09 -14.58
C ALA A 243 59.48 1.20 -14.15
N LEU A 244 58.96 2.33 -13.67
CA LEU A 244 59.76 3.45 -13.19
C LEU A 244 60.53 3.11 -11.90
N SER A 245 59.97 2.29 -11.01
CA SER A 245 60.67 1.86 -9.79
C SER A 245 61.82 0.90 -10.06
N LYS A 246 61.75 0.08 -11.11
CA LYS A 246 62.84 -0.82 -11.54
C LYS A 246 63.99 -0.11 -12.28
N GLY A 247 63.77 1.10 -12.78
CA GLY A 247 64.76 1.89 -13.51
C GLY A 247 65.81 2.61 -12.64
N LYS A 248 65.62 2.70 -11.32
CA LYS A 248 66.60 3.28 -10.39
C LYS A 248 67.46 2.20 -9.74
N LYS A 249 68.53 1.76 -10.42
CA LYS A 249 69.68 1.15 -9.71
C LYS A 249 70.63 2.27 -9.29
N PRO A 250 71.06 2.35 -8.01
CA PRO A 250 72.13 3.25 -7.61
C PRO A 250 73.45 2.76 -8.21
N GLU A 251 74.10 3.62 -8.99
CA GLU A 251 75.49 3.45 -9.39
C GLU A 251 76.33 3.42 -8.10
N LYS A 252 76.99 2.28 -7.84
CA LYS A 252 77.93 2.13 -6.72
C LYS A 252 79.20 2.92 -7.06
N SER A 253 79.34 4.13 -6.53
CA SER A 253 80.63 4.81 -6.42
C SER A 253 81.43 4.17 -5.28
N GLY A 254 82.58 3.60 -5.63
CA GLY A 254 83.45 2.86 -4.73
C GLY A 254 83.98 3.69 -3.56
N ALA A 255 84.17 2.99 -2.45
CA ALA A 255 84.83 3.45 -1.25
C ALA A 255 86.30 3.79 -1.50
N ILE A 256 86.78 4.91 -0.95
CA ILE A 256 88.17 5.06 -0.51
C ILE A 256 88.15 5.87 0.80
N THR A 257 88.49 5.21 1.89
CA THR A 257 88.72 5.77 3.23
C THR A 257 90.17 6.27 3.34
N SER A 258 90.33 7.50 3.86
CA SER A 258 91.56 8.13 4.40
C SER A 258 92.17 7.34 5.59
N PRO A 259 93.39 7.67 6.08
CA PRO A 259 94.21 8.88 5.91
C PRO A 259 95.53 8.73 5.12
#